data_AF-A0A0U2Q695-F1
#
_entry.id   AF-A0A0U2Q695-F1
#
_cell.length_a   1.000
_cell.length_b   1.000
_cell.length_c   1.000
_cell.angle_alpha   90.00
_cell.angle_beta   90.00
_cell.angle_gamma   90.00
#
_symmetry.space_group_name_H-M   'P 1'
#
loop_
_entity.id
_entity.type
_entity.pdbx_description
1 polymer ?
#
loop_
_entity_poly.entity_id
_entity_poly.type
_entity_poly.pdbx_seq_one_letter_code
_entity_poly.pdbx_strand_id
1 'polypeptide(L)'
;MDSHHRNTGTASATVVVKCALIAILLLGVISQCSAVCRRQPLIHSIVHEGCQTKRLRTFGCRGTCNSYSRVSPTDYTQMERSCQCCQESQHVVGFVELNCPSLSPPTQIVEFRHVRSCSCRPCNSVSGVPRVTRLEDLE
;
A
#
# COMPACT_ATOMS: atom_id res chain seq x y z
N MET A 1 -63.59 -19.25 14.22
CA MET A 1 -62.62 -19.45 13.14
C MET A 1 -62.82 -18.37 12.12
N ASP A 2 -61.80 -17.60 11.77
CA ASP A 2 -61.40 -17.48 10.36
C ASP A 2 -60.05 -16.79 10.23
N SER A 3 -59.27 -17.34 9.30
CA SER A 3 -57.82 -17.23 9.22
C SER A 3 -57.42 -16.01 8.40
N HIS A 4 -56.66 -15.09 9.01
CA HIS A 4 -55.94 -14.07 8.24
C HIS A 4 -54.81 -14.74 7.45
N HIS A 5 -55.07 -14.92 6.16
CA HIS A 5 -54.16 -15.43 5.15
C HIS A 5 -52.87 -14.60 5.15
N ARG A 6 -51.73 -15.24 5.46
CA ARG A 6 -50.39 -14.66 5.24
C ARG A 6 -50.23 -14.40 3.74
N ASN A 7 -50.02 -13.13 3.40
CA ASN A 7 -49.77 -12.70 2.05
C ASN A 7 -48.28 -12.94 1.73
N THR A 8 -47.96 -14.13 1.18
CA THR A 8 -46.63 -14.41 0.63
C THR A 8 -46.56 -13.83 -0.79
N GLY A 9 -46.15 -12.56 -0.88
CA GLY A 9 -45.90 -11.92 -2.17
C GLY A 9 -44.71 -12.56 -2.87
N THR A 10 -44.99 -13.41 -3.86
CA THR A 10 -44.01 -13.90 -4.81
C THR A 10 -43.58 -12.73 -5.70
N ALA A 11 -42.41 -12.16 -5.44
CA ALA A 11 -41.87 -11.10 -6.28
C ALA A 11 -41.66 -11.64 -7.71
N SER A 12 -42.23 -10.95 -8.70
CA SER A 12 -42.05 -11.30 -10.12
C SER A 12 -40.57 -11.32 -10.47
N ALA A 13 -40.12 -12.31 -11.23
CA ALA A 13 -38.72 -12.46 -11.64
C ALA A 13 -38.15 -11.18 -12.28
N THR A 14 -39.00 -10.39 -12.96
CA THR A 14 -38.62 -9.10 -13.54
C THR A 14 -38.29 -8.03 -12.50
N VAL A 15 -38.96 -8.04 -11.35
CA VAL A 15 -38.70 -7.14 -10.21
C VAL A 15 -37.38 -7.53 -9.55
N VAL A 16 -37.16 -8.82 -9.34
CA VAL A 16 -35.91 -9.34 -8.75
C VAL A 16 -34.69 -8.99 -9.63
N VAL A 17 -34.80 -9.16 -10.94
CA VAL A 17 -33.73 -8.82 -11.90
C VAL A 17 -33.46 -7.32 -11.92
N LYS A 18 -34.51 -6.48 -11.93
CA LYS A 18 -34.34 -5.02 -11.88
C LYS A 18 -33.69 -4.56 -10.58
N CYS A 19 -34.11 -5.09 -9.44
CA CYS A 19 -33.49 -4.80 -8.15
C CYS A 19 -32.01 -5.22 -8.11
N ALA A 20 -31.68 -6.39 -8.66
CA ALA A 20 -30.30 -6.86 -8.75
C ALA A 20 -29.44 -5.94 -9.63
N LEU A 21 -29.93 -5.51 -10.80
CA LEU A 21 -29.22 -4.59 -11.68
C LEU A 21 -28.99 -3.21 -11.04
N ILE A 22 -30.00 -2.67 -10.35
CA ILE A 22 -29.89 -1.40 -9.61
C ILE A 22 -28.86 -1.55 -8.48
N ALA A 23 -28.88 -2.65 -7.72
CA ALA A 23 -27.91 -2.90 -6.67
C ALA A 23 -26.47 -3.02 -7.21
N ILE A 24 -26.27 -3.72 -8.34
CA ILE A 24 -24.97 -3.83 -9.01
C ILE A 24 -24.48 -2.47 -9.50
N LEU A 25 -25.36 -1.66 -10.10
CA LEU A 25 -25.01 -0.30 -10.52
C LEU A 25 -24.60 0.56 -9.32
N LEU A 26 -25.37 0.55 -8.22
CA LEU A 26 -25.06 1.29 -7.00
C LEU A 26 -23.73 0.84 -6.37
N LEU A 27 -23.46 -0.47 -6.32
CA LEU A 27 -22.18 -1.00 -5.84
C LEU A 27 -21.01 -0.61 -6.76
N GLY A 28 -21.22 -0.57 -8.07
CA GLY A 28 -20.24 -0.13 -9.05
C GLY A 28 -19.87 1.35 -8.92
N VAL A 29 -20.81 2.22 -8.53
CA VAL A 29 -20.53 3.67 -8.32
C VAL A 29 -19.63 3.92 -7.11
N ILE A 30 -19.70 3.07 -6.07
CA ILE A 30 -18.90 3.21 -4.83
C ILE A 30 -17.41 2.87 -5.06
N SER A 31 -17.07 2.20 -6.18
CA SER A 31 -15.69 1.82 -6.52
C SER A 31 -14.79 2.98 -6.95
N GLN A 32 -15.26 4.23 -6.87
CA GLN A 32 -14.50 5.40 -7.26
C GLN A 32 -13.43 5.75 -6.20
N CYS A 33 -12.18 5.41 -6.52
CA CYS A 33 -10.95 6.04 -6.00
C CYS A 33 -10.79 6.05 -4.47
N SER A 34 -10.88 4.88 -3.83
CA SER A 34 -10.38 4.76 -2.45
C SER A 34 -8.84 4.67 -2.46
N ALA A 35 -8.18 5.62 -1.80
CA ALA A 35 -6.75 5.54 -1.52
C ALA A 35 -6.52 4.40 -0.52
N VAL A 36 -5.68 3.43 -0.88
CA VAL A 36 -5.34 2.29 -0.03
C VAL A 36 -3.83 2.22 0.07
N CYS A 37 -3.28 2.52 1.26
CA CYS A 37 -1.87 2.34 1.55
C CYS A 37 -1.69 1.39 2.72
N ARG A 38 -0.95 0.29 2.52
CA ARG A 38 -0.84 -0.79 3.50
C ARG A 38 0.62 -1.17 3.72
N ARG A 39 0.89 -1.58 4.96
CA ARG A 39 2.12 -2.24 5.36
C ARG A 39 2.05 -3.70 4.94
N GLN A 40 3.06 -4.19 4.23
CA GLN A 40 3.11 -5.55 3.70
C GLN A 40 4.40 -6.26 4.11
N PRO A 41 4.35 -7.57 4.45
CA PRO A 41 5.55 -8.36 4.69
C PRO A 41 6.42 -8.45 3.43
N LEU A 42 7.75 -8.40 3.60
CA LEU A 42 8.73 -8.68 2.55
C LEU A 42 10.00 -9.29 3.15
N ILE A 43 10.85 -9.85 2.29
CA ILE A 43 12.18 -10.34 2.67
C ILE A 43 13.22 -9.29 2.27
N HIS A 44 14.05 -8.87 3.21
CA HIS A 44 15.15 -7.95 2.96
C HIS A 44 16.49 -8.66 3.17
N SER A 45 17.37 -8.58 2.19
CA SER A 45 18.71 -9.18 2.26
C SER A 45 19.74 -8.12 2.65
N ILE A 46 20.40 -8.32 3.79
CA ILE A 46 21.54 -7.50 4.22
C ILE A 46 22.81 -8.13 3.67
N VAL A 47 23.49 -7.37 2.81
CA VAL A 47 24.80 -7.71 2.25
C VAL A 47 25.83 -6.78 2.87
N HIS A 48 26.82 -7.36 3.53
CA HIS A 48 27.94 -6.64 4.14
C HIS A 48 29.23 -7.33 3.75
N GLU A 49 30.25 -6.56 3.36
CA GLU A 49 31.54 -7.09 2.97
C GLU A 49 32.16 -7.93 4.10
N GLY A 50 32.74 -9.08 3.76
CA GLY A 50 33.30 -10.04 4.72
C GLY A 50 32.28 -10.85 5.52
N CYS A 51 30.97 -10.65 5.28
CA CYS A 51 29.88 -11.32 5.98
C CYS A 51 28.99 -12.17 5.06
N GLN A 52 28.38 -13.20 5.63
CA GLN A 52 27.34 -13.98 4.96
C GLN A 52 26.07 -13.14 4.82
N THR A 53 25.43 -13.20 3.66
CA THR A 53 24.15 -12.50 3.42
C THR A 53 23.09 -12.96 4.41
N LYS A 54 22.50 -12.02 5.13
CA LYS A 54 21.43 -12.31 6.10
C LYS A 54 20.08 -11.85 5.57
N ARG A 55 19.13 -12.79 5.47
CA ARG A 55 17.74 -12.49 5.08
C ARG A 55 16.89 -12.20 6.30
N LEU A 56 16.23 -11.05 6.31
CA LEU A 56 15.33 -10.59 7.37
C LEU A 56 13.89 -10.55 6.87
N ARG A 57 12.96 -11.07 7.68
CA ARG A 57 11.52 -10.84 7.50
C ARG A 57 11.20 -9.46 8.04
N THR A 58 10.85 -8.55 7.14
CA THR A 58 10.53 -7.16 7.48
C THR A 58 9.25 -6.74 6.75
N PHE A 59 8.98 -5.44 6.70
CA PHE A 59 7.82 -4.87 6.05
C PHE A 59 8.20 -3.72 5.13
N GLY A 60 7.41 -3.54 4.07
CA GLY A 60 7.42 -2.38 3.18
C GLY A 60 6.02 -1.77 3.03
N CYS A 61 5.93 -0.69 2.27
CA CYS A 61 4.66 -0.02 1.97
C CYS A 61 4.23 -0.31 0.52
N ARG A 62 2.95 -0.67 0.34
CA ARG A 62 2.33 -0.83 -0.98
C ARG A 62 0.93 -0.28 -0.98
N GLY A 63 0.57 0.39 -2.06
CA GLY A 63 -0.74 0.97 -2.17
C GLY A 63 -0.96 1.85 -3.38
N THR A 64 -2.18 2.35 -3.48
CA THR A 64 -2.63 3.40 -4.38
C THR A 64 -2.97 4.63 -3.55
N CYS A 65 -2.54 5.81 -4.01
CA CYS A 65 -2.78 7.07 -3.34
C CYS A 65 -3.31 8.10 -4.34
N ASN A 66 -3.95 9.15 -3.83
CA ASN A 66 -4.60 10.14 -4.67
C ASN A 66 -3.58 11.09 -5.30
N SER A 67 -3.85 11.50 -6.54
CA SER A 67 -3.14 12.58 -7.19
C SER A 67 -4.12 13.46 -7.95
N TYR A 68 -3.81 14.74 -8.07
CA TYR A 68 -4.57 15.69 -8.89
C TYR A 68 -3.63 16.67 -9.59
N SER A 69 -4.06 17.14 -10.76
CA SER A 69 -3.45 18.25 -11.47
C SER A 69 -4.51 19.10 -12.14
N ARG A 70 -4.41 20.42 -12.04
CA ARG A 70 -5.33 21.36 -12.68
C ARG A 70 -4.63 22.68 -13.03
N VAL A 71 -5.24 23.47 -13.91
CA VAL A 71 -4.84 24.88 -14.10
C VAL A 71 -5.12 25.64 -12.79
N SER A 72 -4.22 26.52 -12.37
CA SER A 72 -4.48 27.35 -11.19
C SER A 72 -5.71 28.24 -11.42
N PRO A 73 -6.64 28.36 -10.45
CA PRO A 73 -7.79 29.23 -10.57
C PRO A 73 -7.43 30.72 -10.46
N THR A 74 -6.23 31.04 -9.97
CA THR A 74 -5.74 32.42 -9.74
C THR A 74 -4.65 32.85 -10.73
N ASP A 75 -3.95 31.90 -11.35
CA ASP A 75 -2.97 32.17 -12.42
C ASP A 75 -3.09 31.11 -13.52
N TYR A 76 -3.83 31.44 -14.59
CA TYR A 76 -4.13 30.51 -15.68
C TYR A 76 -2.90 30.04 -16.48
N THR A 77 -1.73 30.64 -16.25
CA THR A 77 -0.47 30.20 -16.86
C THR A 77 0.21 29.08 -16.07
N GLN A 78 -0.21 28.83 -14.82
CA GLN A 78 0.38 27.85 -13.92
C GLN A 78 -0.48 26.60 -13.75
N MET A 79 0.19 25.48 -13.49
CA MET A 79 -0.43 24.20 -13.13
C MET A 79 -0.27 23.93 -11.64
N GLU A 80 -1.38 23.74 -10.93
CA GLU A 80 -1.39 23.22 -9.57
C GLU A 80 -1.36 21.69 -9.58
N ARG A 81 -0.51 21.08 -8.77
CA ARG A 81 -0.36 19.62 -8.66
C ARG A 81 -0.27 19.20 -7.20
N SER A 82 -0.91 18.08 -6.87
CA SER A 82 -0.69 17.36 -5.62
C SER A 82 -0.61 15.87 -5.91
N CYS A 83 0.51 15.27 -5.54
CA CYS A 83 0.73 13.84 -5.71
C CYS A 83 1.01 13.22 -4.34
N GLN A 84 0.29 12.15 -4.02
CA GLN A 84 0.56 11.34 -2.84
C GLN A 84 1.14 9.99 -3.23
N CYS A 85 2.08 9.52 -2.42
CA CYS A 85 2.76 8.24 -2.57
C CYS A 85 2.52 7.40 -1.30
N CYS A 86 2.38 6.08 -1.45
CA CYS A 86 2.28 5.17 -0.31
C CYS A 86 3.68 4.94 0.27
N GLN A 87 3.97 5.61 1.38
CA GLN A 87 5.32 5.67 1.97
C GLN A 87 5.28 5.35 3.46
N GLU A 88 6.45 5.12 4.05
CA GLU A 88 6.58 4.96 5.49
C GLU A 88 6.19 6.25 6.21
N SER A 89 5.26 6.15 7.15
CA SER A 89 4.96 7.24 8.08
C SER A 89 5.87 7.17 9.31
N GLN A 90 6.25 5.97 9.70
CA GLN A 90 7.12 5.72 10.85
C GLN A 90 8.04 4.55 10.55
N HIS A 91 9.28 4.67 11.01
CA HIS A 91 10.27 3.60 11.00
C HIS A 91 10.72 3.31 12.43
N VAL A 92 11.23 2.11 12.65
CA VAL A 92 11.86 1.70 13.90
C VAL A 92 13.27 1.21 13.57
N VAL A 93 14.19 1.51 14.48
CA VAL A 93 15.57 1.04 14.43
C VAL A 93 15.66 -0.31 15.13
N GLY A 94 16.31 -1.27 14.49
CA GLY A 94 16.65 -2.57 15.05
C GLY A 94 18.13 -2.88 14.86
N PHE A 95 18.60 -3.90 15.57
CA PHE A 95 19.97 -4.38 15.46
C PHE A 95 19.96 -5.84 15.02
N VAL A 96 20.91 -6.20 14.17
CA VAL A 96 21.07 -7.57 13.70
C VAL A 96 22.54 -7.96 13.73
N GLU A 97 22.81 -9.11 14.32
CA GLU A 97 24.14 -9.72 14.28
C GLU A 97 24.35 -10.44 12.94
N LEU A 98 25.45 -10.17 12.26
CA LEU A 98 25.90 -10.80 11.04
C LEU A 98 27.03 -11.78 11.34
N ASN A 99 27.05 -12.89 10.62
CA ASN A 99 28.16 -13.84 10.64
C ASN A 99 29.21 -13.42 9.60
N CYS A 100 30.42 -13.10 10.06
CA CYS A 100 31.48 -12.51 9.28
C CYS A 100 32.78 -13.32 9.38
N PRO A 101 32.85 -14.51 8.76
CA PRO A 101 33.98 -15.42 8.92
C PRO A 101 35.31 -14.86 8.40
N SER A 102 35.27 -13.80 7.58
CA SER A 102 36.47 -13.13 7.03
C SER A 102 36.99 -11.98 7.91
N LEU A 103 36.31 -11.67 9.02
CA LEU A 103 36.64 -10.56 9.91
C LEU A 103 37.07 -11.06 11.30
N SER A 104 37.73 -10.19 12.06
CA SER A 104 38.06 -10.40 13.48
C SER A 104 37.57 -9.17 14.27
N PRO A 105 36.51 -9.30 15.11
CA PRO A 105 35.78 -10.52 15.46
C PRO A 105 34.94 -11.10 14.29
N PRO A 106 34.59 -12.41 14.33
CA PRO A 106 33.86 -13.07 13.25
C PRO A 106 32.35 -12.76 13.25
N THR A 107 31.91 -11.75 14.00
CA THR A 107 30.53 -11.28 14.04
C THR A 107 30.50 -9.76 14.04
N GLN A 108 29.47 -9.18 13.43
CA GLN A 108 29.23 -7.74 13.46
C GLN A 108 27.77 -7.44 13.76
N ILE A 109 27.51 -6.47 14.63
CA ILE A 109 26.15 -5.98 14.89
C ILE A 109 25.92 -4.74 14.04
N VAL A 110 24.92 -4.78 13.16
CA VAL A 110 24.57 -3.64 12.30
C VAL A 110 23.19 -3.09 12.65
N GLU A 111 23.08 -1.77 12.60
CA GLU A 111 21.81 -1.07 12.69
C GLU A 111 21.04 -1.24 11.38
N PHE A 112 19.75 -1.57 11.46
CA PHE A 112 18.86 -1.55 10.31
C PHE A 112 17.52 -0.87 10.64
N ARG A 113 16.93 -0.19 9.66
CA ARG A 113 15.62 0.46 9.80
C ARG A 113 14.55 -0.40 9.16
N HIS A 114 13.39 -0.51 9.82
CA HIS A 114 12.23 -1.21 9.27
C HIS A 114 10.95 -0.40 9.42
N VAL A 115 10.01 -0.63 8.51
CA VAL A 115 8.76 0.11 8.42
C VAL A 115 7.80 -0.32 9.53
N ARG A 116 7.32 0.65 10.30
CA ARG A 116 6.29 0.44 11.35
C ARG A 116 4.89 0.75 10.86
N SER A 117 4.72 1.83 10.10
CA SER A 117 3.42 2.23 9.55
C SER A 117 3.59 2.85 8.16
N CYS A 118 2.53 2.75 7.36
CA CYS A 118 2.46 3.27 6.00
C CYS A 118 1.25 4.20 5.86
N SER A 119 1.39 5.28 5.10
CA SER A 119 0.29 6.19 4.78
C SER A 119 0.53 6.90 3.44
N CYS A 120 -0.54 7.45 2.86
CA CYS A 120 -0.40 8.34 1.71
C CYS A 120 0.16 9.69 2.14
N ARG A 121 1.36 10.03 1.66
CA ARG A 121 2.06 11.28 1.96
C ARG A 121 2.46 12.00 0.68
N PRO A 122 2.70 13.32 0.70
CA PRO A 122 3.23 14.02 -0.47
C PRO A 122 4.45 13.29 -1.02
N CYS A 123 4.49 13.07 -2.33
CA CYS A 123 5.63 12.43 -2.95
C CYS A 123 6.84 13.37 -2.84
N ASN A 124 7.80 13.03 -1.99
CA ASN A 124 9.08 13.73 -1.94
C ASN A 124 9.87 13.39 -3.22
N SER A 125 10.41 14.39 -3.93
CA SER A 125 11.45 14.16 -4.94
C SER A 125 12.75 13.83 -4.19
N VAL A 126 12.87 12.60 -3.65
CA VAL A 126 14.07 12.23 -2.91
C VAL A 126 15.21 12.01 -3.91
N SER A 127 16.05 13.02 -4.08
CA SER A 127 17.37 12.87 -4.68
C SER A 127 18.21 11.96 -3.78
N GLY A 128 18.82 10.91 -4.34
CA GLY A 128 19.78 10.06 -3.62
C GLY A 128 19.25 8.73 -3.08
N VAL A 129 17.97 8.38 -3.25
CA VAL A 129 17.50 7.00 -3.07
C VAL A 129 17.62 6.28 -4.42
N PRO A 130 18.37 5.16 -4.52
CA PRO A 130 18.41 4.37 -5.74
C PRO A 130 16.99 3.97 -6.13
N ARG A 131 16.56 4.35 -7.34
CA ARG A 131 15.27 3.92 -7.86
C ARG A 131 15.33 2.42 -8.09
N VAL A 132 14.66 1.66 -7.24
CA VAL A 132 14.31 0.28 -7.54
C VAL A 132 13.23 0.34 -8.63
N THR A 133 13.64 0.09 -9.86
CA THR A 133 12.81 0.30 -11.06
C THR A 133 11.85 -0.85 -11.33
N ARG A 134 12.05 -2.02 -10.70
CA ARG A 134 11.22 -3.21 -10.89
C ARG A 134 10.87 -3.87 -9.57
N LEU A 135 9.65 -4.38 -9.49
CA LEU A 135 9.16 -5.10 -8.31
C LEU A 135 9.91 -6.44 -8.10
N GLU A 136 10.49 -6.98 -9.17
CA GLU A 136 11.32 -8.21 -9.20
C GLU A 136 12.64 -8.05 -8.44
N ASP A 137 13.09 -6.81 -8.22
CA ASP A 137 14.30 -6.52 -7.45
C ASP A 137 14.08 -6.66 -5.92
N LEU A 138 12.86 -6.97 -5.49
CA LEU A 138 12.47 -7.22 -4.09
C LEU A 138 12.36 -8.72 -3.73
N GLU A 139 12.60 -9.64 -4.67
CA GLU A 139 12.47 -11.10 -4.49
C GLU A 139 13.80 -11.81 -4.16
#